data_AF-A0A8H6U815-F1
#
_entry.id   AF-A0A8H6U815-F1
#
_cell.length_a   1.000
_cell.length_b   1.000
_cell.length_c   1.000
_cell.angle_alpha   90.00
_cell.angle_beta   90.00
_cell.angle_gamma   90.00
#
_symmetry.space_group_name_H-M   'P 1'
#
loop_
_entity.id
_entity.type
_entity.pdbx_description
1 polymer ?
#
loop_
_entity_poly.entity_id
_entity_poly.type
_entity_poly.pdbx_seq_one_letter_code
_entity_poly.pdbx_strand_id
1 'polypeptide(L)'
;MPTTRRSTGGARARAGPGRGQSTISFSHKVSKPVPKDQKKAALTSAVERADVAKKREDEQQVDEIQLDESEAKEEEVKEKVFVKSEAAIRAEKISDTQINKYWKSIEAERIAPRVHQQDASLAEKVLRYFDVSSQYGPCIGMQRMKRWERAERLGLHPPIEVLAVLLKEGKKGTVNIERAHMDELMNSTAVGSA
;
A
#
# COMPACT_ATOMS: atom_id res chain seq x y z
N MET A 1 0.05 -23.90 64.08
CA MET A 1 -1.23 -23.65 63.39
C MET A 1 -1.13 -24.10 61.94
N PRO A 2 -1.83 -25.15 61.52
CA PRO A 2 -1.94 -25.51 60.10
C PRO A 2 -3.17 -24.86 59.47
N THR A 3 -3.00 -24.12 58.38
CA THR A 3 -4.07 -23.49 57.61
C THR A 3 -4.74 -24.51 56.69
N THR A 4 -5.99 -24.83 56.95
CA THR A 4 -6.79 -25.75 56.13
C THR A 4 -7.22 -25.09 54.82
N ARG A 5 -6.77 -25.67 53.71
CA ARG A 5 -7.18 -25.36 52.33
C ARG A 5 -8.65 -25.76 52.15
N ARG A 6 -9.56 -24.80 52.06
CA ARG A 6 -10.99 -25.05 51.86
C ARG A 6 -11.27 -25.39 50.38
N SER A 7 -11.36 -26.68 50.08
CA SER A 7 -12.05 -27.15 48.88
C SER A 7 -13.56 -26.99 49.09
N THR A 8 -14.24 -26.34 48.15
CA THR A 8 -15.71 -26.38 48.04
C THR A 8 -16.11 -26.59 46.58
N GLY A 9 -15.70 -27.74 46.02
CA GLY A 9 -16.39 -28.35 44.89
C GLY A 9 -17.58 -29.15 45.41
N GLY A 10 -18.62 -28.47 45.88
CA GLY A 10 -19.86 -29.06 46.38
C GLY A 10 -20.99 -28.90 45.36
N ALA A 11 -21.81 -29.94 45.23
CA ALA A 11 -22.86 -30.19 44.23
C ALA A 11 -24.02 -29.17 44.19
N ARG A 12 -23.71 -27.89 43.95
CA ARG A 12 -24.65 -26.82 43.58
C ARG A 12 -24.04 -25.88 42.54
N ALA A 13 -23.33 -26.44 41.56
CA ALA A 13 -23.05 -25.74 40.33
C ALA A 13 -24.40 -25.36 39.70
N ARG A 14 -24.69 -24.06 39.64
CA ARG A 14 -25.78 -23.57 38.79
C ARG A 14 -25.56 -24.13 37.40
N ALA A 15 -26.57 -24.75 36.81
CA ALA A 15 -26.56 -25.12 35.41
C ALA A 15 -26.46 -23.82 34.60
N GLY A 16 -25.23 -23.42 34.26
CA GLY A 16 -25.00 -22.48 33.17
C GLY A 16 -25.62 -23.04 31.89
N PRO A 17 -26.07 -22.19 30.96
CA PRO A 17 -26.83 -22.64 29.80
C PRO A 17 -26.03 -23.71 29.05
N GLY A 18 -26.57 -24.93 29.01
CA GLY A 18 -26.06 -26.07 28.25
C GLY A 18 -26.28 -25.88 26.75
N ARG A 19 -25.75 -24.80 26.20
CA ARG A 19 -25.64 -24.55 24.78
C ARG A 19 -24.18 -24.27 24.48
N GLY A 20 -23.52 -25.25 23.86
CA GLY A 20 -22.21 -25.05 23.26
C GLY A 20 -22.21 -23.78 22.41
N GLN A 21 -21.04 -23.14 22.29
CA GLN A 21 -20.87 -22.00 21.40
C GLN A 21 -21.51 -22.32 20.05
N SER A 22 -22.37 -21.44 19.56
CA SER A 22 -22.88 -21.55 18.20
C SER A 22 -21.71 -21.39 17.24
N THR A 23 -21.25 -22.50 16.66
CA THR A 23 -20.40 -22.46 15.48
C THR A 23 -21.15 -21.71 14.40
N ILE A 24 -20.65 -20.53 14.03
CA ILE A 24 -21.17 -19.76 12.91
C ILE A 24 -20.98 -20.59 11.63
N SER A 25 -22.06 -21.11 11.08
CA SER A 25 -22.02 -21.84 9.81
C SER A 25 -22.12 -20.85 8.66
N PHE A 26 -21.01 -20.62 7.96
CA PHE A 26 -21.02 -19.84 6.72
C PHE A 26 -21.53 -20.72 5.58
N SER A 27 -22.85 -20.76 5.40
CA SER A 27 -23.51 -21.39 4.23
C SER A 27 -24.01 -20.36 3.22
N HIS A 28 -23.28 -19.26 3.03
CA HIS A 28 -23.56 -18.31 1.94
C HIS A 28 -22.66 -18.61 0.74
N LYS A 29 -23.15 -19.43 -0.20
CA LYS A 29 -22.58 -19.52 -1.55
C LYS A 29 -22.87 -18.21 -2.29
N VAL A 30 -21.86 -17.35 -2.39
CA VAL A 30 -21.89 -16.15 -3.24
C VAL A 30 -21.49 -16.55 -4.67
N SER A 31 -22.34 -17.33 -5.34
CA SER A 31 -22.40 -17.40 -6.80
C SER A 31 -23.70 -18.08 -7.22
N LYS A 32 -24.39 -17.50 -8.20
CA LYS A 32 -25.58 -18.11 -8.82
C LYS A 32 -25.13 -19.41 -9.52
N PRO A 33 -25.74 -20.58 -9.26
CA PRO A 33 -25.40 -21.79 -10.01
C PRO A 33 -25.89 -21.63 -11.44
N VAL A 34 -24.97 -21.63 -12.40
CA VAL A 34 -25.28 -21.69 -13.84
C VAL A 34 -25.58 -23.16 -14.19
N PRO A 35 -26.72 -23.47 -14.82
CA PRO A 35 -27.04 -24.82 -15.29
C PRO A 35 -25.97 -25.33 -16.28
N LYS A 36 -25.58 -26.60 -16.17
CA LYS A 36 -24.49 -27.23 -16.93
C LYS A 36 -24.76 -27.45 -18.43
N ASP A 37 -25.85 -26.93 -18.99
CA ASP A 37 -26.25 -27.21 -20.38
C ASP A 37 -25.94 -26.10 -21.40
N GLN A 38 -25.26 -25.02 -21.00
CA GLN A 38 -24.92 -23.93 -21.93
C GLN A 38 -23.49 -24.00 -22.52
N LYS A 39 -22.74 -25.08 -22.31
CA LYS A 39 -21.38 -25.22 -22.87
C LYS A 39 -21.33 -25.63 -24.35
N LYS A 40 -22.46 -25.76 -25.05
CA LYS A 40 -22.52 -26.31 -26.43
C LYS A 40 -23.31 -25.47 -27.44
N ALA A 41 -23.62 -24.21 -27.15
CA ALA A 41 -24.47 -23.40 -28.04
C ALA A 41 -23.96 -21.98 -28.37
N ALA A 42 -22.69 -21.66 -28.12
CA ALA A 42 -22.11 -20.35 -28.46
C ALA A 42 -20.90 -20.43 -29.41
N LEU A 43 -20.77 -21.52 -30.15
CA LEU A 43 -19.67 -21.76 -31.10
C LEU A 43 -20.20 -22.31 -32.43
N THR A 44 -21.19 -21.65 -33.03
CA THR A 44 -21.41 -21.73 -34.49
C THR A 44 -22.24 -20.55 -34.98
N SER A 45 -21.88 -20.07 -36.17
CA SER A 45 -22.59 -19.10 -37.03
C SER A 45 -22.34 -17.60 -36.78
N ALA A 46 -21.22 -17.10 -37.30
CA ALA A 46 -21.20 -15.96 -38.22
C ALA A 46 -19.76 -15.66 -38.64
N VAL A 47 -19.46 -15.90 -39.91
CA VAL A 47 -18.70 -15.03 -40.83
C VAL A 47 -18.28 -15.89 -42.04
N GLU A 48 -18.46 -15.26 -43.18
CA GLU A 48 -18.62 -15.78 -44.52
C GLU A 48 -17.34 -16.42 -45.07
N ARG A 49 -17.52 -17.43 -45.91
CA ARG A 49 -16.44 -18.04 -46.70
C ARG A 49 -16.09 -17.12 -47.86
N ALA A 50 -14.82 -16.72 -47.92
CA ALA A 50 -14.18 -16.31 -49.17
C ALA A 50 -13.80 -17.58 -49.96
N ASP A 51 -14.26 -17.66 -51.20
CA ASP A 51 -13.74 -18.56 -52.22
C ASP A 51 -12.47 -17.95 -52.82
N VAL A 52 -11.31 -18.60 -52.67
CA VAL A 52 -10.32 -18.84 -53.75
C VAL A 52 -9.36 -19.93 -53.25
N ALA A 53 -9.40 -21.08 -53.93
CA ALA A 53 -8.39 -22.12 -53.83
C ALA A 53 -7.20 -21.81 -54.77
N LYS A 54 -5.97 -22.16 -54.36
CA LYS A 54 -5.11 -23.17 -55.03
C LYS A 54 -3.59 -22.98 -54.73
N LYS A 55 -3.08 -23.88 -53.88
CA LYS A 55 -1.91 -24.79 -54.08
C LYS A 55 -0.50 -24.17 -54.26
N ARG A 56 0.44 -24.53 -53.38
CA ARG A 56 1.47 -25.61 -53.57
C ARG A 56 2.42 -25.71 -52.36
N GLU A 57 2.97 -26.92 -52.22
CA GLU A 57 3.89 -27.47 -51.21
C GLU A 57 5.21 -26.64 -51.09
N ASP A 58 5.92 -26.61 -49.96
CA ASP A 58 6.83 -27.68 -49.53
C ASP A 58 7.17 -27.68 -48.02
N GLU A 59 7.62 -28.85 -47.57
CA GLU A 59 7.91 -29.29 -46.20
C GLU A 59 9.26 -28.80 -45.61
N GLN A 60 9.43 -29.16 -44.32
CA GLN A 60 10.64 -29.23 -43.47
C GLN A 60 10.95 -27.96 -42.66
N GLN A 61 11.46 -28.00 -41.43
CA GLN A 61 11.40 -28.88 -40.26
C GLN A 61 12.11 -28.02 -39.19
N VAL A 62 11.55 -27.93 -37.98
CA VAL A 62 12.13 -27.46 -36.69
C VAL A 62 13.09 -26.25 -36.68
N ASP A 63 12.78 -25.22 -35.87
CA ASP A 63 13.81 -24.51 -35.11
C ASP A 63 13.19 -23.81 -33.89
N GLU A 64 13.52 -24.40 -32.74
CA GLU A 64 14.11 -23.76 -31.55
C GLU A 64 13.99 -22.23 -31.42
N ILE A 65 13.40 -21.82 -30.29
CA ILE A 65 13.23 -20.43 -29.88
C ILE A 65 14.62 -19.82 -29.62
N GLN A 66 15.11 -19.05 -30.58
CA GLN A 66 16.25 -18.16 -30.39
C GLN A 66 15.79 -16.84 -29.77
N LEU A 67 16.39 -16.52 -28.62
CA LEU A 67 16.53 -15.15 -28.15
C LEU A 67 17.27 -14.37 -29.24
N ASP A 68 16.67 -13.27 -29.72
CA ASP A 68 17.48 -12.23 -30.34
C ASP A 68 17.01 -10.82 -29.98
N GLU A 69 18.03 -10.06 -29.68
CA GLU A 69 18.09 -8.67 -29.27
C GLU A 69 17.63 -7.79 -30.44
N SER A 70 16.70 -6.87 -30.20
CA SER A 70 16.43 -5.79 -31.15
C SER A 70 16.26 -4.47 -30.42
N GLU A 71 17.29 -3.64 -30.60
CA GLU A 71 17.39 -2.24 -30.22
C GLU A 71 16.23 -1.38 -30.75
N ALA A 72 16.00 -0.31 -30.00
CA ALA A 72 15.56 1.00 -30.47
C ALA A 72 14.17 1.11 -31.13
N LYS A 73 13.17 1.36 -30.27
CA LYS A 73 12.20 2.43 -30.54
C LYS A 73 12.14 3.36 -29.34
N GLU A 74 12.98 4.38 -29.40
CA GLU A 74 12.87 5.62 -28.62
C GLU A 74 11.59 6.34 -29.06
N GLU A 75 10.47 6.04 -28.41
CA GLU A 75 9.30 6.92 -28.42
C GLU A 75 9.41 7.89 -27.24
N GLU A 76 10.15 8.96 -27.48
CA GLU A 76 9.88 10.35 -27.09
C GLU A 76 8.93 10.56 -25.88
N VAL A 77 9.37 10.19 -24.68
CA VAL A 77 8.78 10.74 -23.45
C VAL A 77 9.35 12.15 -23.29
N LYS A 78 8.60 13.12 -23.80
CA LYS A 78 8.74 14.56 -23.55
C LYS A 78 9.40 14.83 -22.20
N GLU A 79 10.64 15.26 -22.31
CA GLU A 79 11.45 15.89 -21.29
C GLU A 79 10.62 17.00 -20.62
N LYS A 80 9.96 16.66 -19.49
CA LYS A 80 9.40 17.68 -18.60
C LYS A 80 10.58 18.35 -17.95
N VAL A 81 10.96 19.47 -18.54
CA VAL A 81 11.88 20.48 -18.01
C VAL A 81 11.75 20.51 -16.49
N PHE A 82 12.86 20.18 -15.83
CA PHE A 82 13.10 20.25 -14.39
C PHE A 82 13.05 21.72 -13.92
N VAL A 83 11.90 22.36 -14.03
CA VAL A 83 11.63 23.55 -13.24
C VAL A 83 11.24 23.03 -11.88
N LYS A 84 12.05 23.33 -10.85
CA LYS A 84 11.67 23.07 -9.45
C LYS A 84 10.21 23.47 -9.29
N SER A 85 9.35 22.52 -8.91
CA SER A 85 7.93 22.78 -8.76
C SER A 85 7.74 23.99 -7.84
N GLU A 86 6.71 24.80 -8.08
CA GLU A 86 6.44 25.97 -7.22
C GLU A 86 6.36 25.57 -5.74
N ALA A 87 5.82 24.39 -5.47
CA ALA A 87 5.82 23.77 -4.15
C ALA A 87 7.23 23.55 -3.58
N ALA A 88 8.18 23.02 -4.36
CA ALA A 88 9.55 22.85 -3.89
C ALA A 88 10.19 24.19 -3.52
N ILE A 89 9.94 25.25 -4.29
CA ILE A 89 10.43 26.60 -4.00
C ILE A 89 9.79 27.15 -2.70
N ARG A 90 8.47 26.94 -2.52
CA ARG A 90 7.77 27.32 -1.29
C ARG A 90 8.31 26.54 -0.09
N ALA A 91 8.56 25.24 -0.24
CA ALA A 91 9.08 24.38 0.79
C ALA A 91 10.52 24.74 1.21
N GLU A 92 11.39 25.13 0.26
CA GLU A 92 12.74 25.61 0.57
C GLU A 92 12.73 26.89 1.44
N LYS A 93 11.70 27.73 1.29
CA LYS A 93 11.56 28.97 2.08
C LYS A 93 11.03 28.75 3.50
N ILE A 94 10.52 27.56 3.82
CA ILE A 94 9.91 27.28 5.12
C ILE A 94 10.99 27.18 6.20
N SER A 95 10.84 27.99 7.24
CA SER A 95 11.73 27.99 8.42
C SER A 95 11.46 26.79 9.33
N ASP A 96 12.45 26.41 10.14
CA ASP A 96 12.28 25.37 11.16
C ASP A 96 11.24 25.77 12.22
N THR A 97 11.11 27.07 12.48
CA THR A 97 10.09 27.61 13.40
C THR A 97 8.67 27.36 12.91
N GLN A 98 8.42 27.44 11.60
CA GLN A 98 7.12 27.13 11.00
C GLN A 98 6.81 25.63 11.14
N ILE A 99 7.78 24.75 10.87
CA ILE A 99 7.62 23.30 11.03
C ILE A 99 7.28 22.96 12.50
N ASN A 100 7.97 23.59 13.45
CA ASN A 100 7.69 23.42 14.87
C ASN A 100 6.28 23.90 15.25
N LYS A 101 5.84 25.03 14.70
CA LYS A 101 4.49 25.55 14.93
C LYS A 101 3.41 24.62 14.39
N TYR A 102 3.60 24.09 13.18
CA TYR A 102 2.72 23.10 12.56
C TYR A 102 2.63 21.82 13.40
N TRP A 103 3.75 21.32 13.90
CA TRP A 103 3.72 20.14 14.75
C TRP A 103 2.97 20.38 16.07
N LYS A 104 3.19 21.55 16.69
CA LYS A 104 2.50 21.95 17.91
C LYS A 104 0.98 22.06 17.72
N SER A 105 0.49 22.54 16.57
CA SER A 105 -0.95 22.58 16.32
C SER A 105 -1.55 21.17 16.24
N ILE A 106 -0.86 20.24 15.59
CA ILE A 106 -1.29 18.82 15.54
C ILE A 106 -1.30 18.20 16.94
N GLU A 107 -0.31 18.53 17.78
CA GLU A 107 -0.27 18.03 19.17
C GLU A 107 -1.37 18.61 20.03
N ALA A 108 -1.72 19.88 19.84
CA ALA A 108 -2.79 20.56 20.58
C ALA A 108 -4.18 19.96 20.27
N GLU A 109 -4.38 19.38 19.09
CA GLU A 109 -5.63 18.68 18.75
C GLU A 109 -5.80 17.35 19.51
N ARG A 110 -4.74 16.82 20.14
CA ARG A 110 -4.78 15.53 20.83
C ARG A 110 -5.12 15.71 22.31
N ILE A 111 -5.93 14.78 22.82
CA ILE A 111 -6.28 14.71 24.25
C ILE A 111 -5.09 14.24 25.10
N ALA A 112 -4.23 13.37 24.55
CA ALA A 112 -3.14 12.74 25.28
C ALA A 112 -1.81 12.77 24.50
N PRO A 113 -0.66 12.80 25.20
CA PRO A 113 0.65 12.80 24.59
C PRO A 113 0.98 11.46 23.90
N ARG A 114 1.90 11.50 22.92
CA ARG A 114 2.38 10.29 22.22
C ARG A 114 3.50 9.61 23.01
N VAL A 115 3.18 8.50 23.64
CA VAL A 115 4.11 7.76 24.51
C VAL A 115 5.20 6.99 23.75
N HIS A 116 4.92 6.52 22.52
CA HIS A 116 5.87 5.74 21.71
C HIS A 116 6.74 6.58 20.75
N GLN A 117 6.84 7.90 20.99
CA GLN A 117 7.58 8.83 20.13
C GLN A 117 8.54 9.74 20.91
N GLN A 118 8.92 9.34 22.13
CA GLN A 118 9.80 10.15 22.97
C GLN A 118 11.17 10.35 22.32
N ASP A 119 11.75 9.30 21.74
CA ASP A 119 13.07 9.32 21.10
C ASP A 119 13.05 9.78 19.64
N ALA A 120 11.87 9.93 19.04
CA ALA A 120 11.75 10.30 17.64
C ALA A 120 12.05 11.79 17.41
N SER A 121 12.82 12.09 16.37
CA SER A 121 13.11 13.46 15.94
C SER A 121 11.82 14.17 15.50
N LEU A 122 11.82 15.52 15.52
CA LEU A 122 10.67 16.29 15.07
C LEU A 122 10.34 16.05 13.59
N ALA A 123 11.37 15.90 12.76
CA ALA A 123 11.22 15.57 11.35
C ALA A 123 10.49 14.22 11.19
N GLU A 124 10.98 13.18 11.87
CA GLU A 124 10.40 11.85 11.82
C GLU A 124 8.96 11.81 12.35
N LYS A 125 8.69 12.55 13.42
CA LYS A 125 7.36 12.79 13.98
C LYS A 125 6.38 13.32 12.93
N VAL A 126 6.77 14.38 12.22
CA VAL A 126 5.98 14.99 11.13
C VAL A 126 5.76 13.99 9.98
N LEU A 127 6.81 13.29 9.55
CA LEU A 127 6.74 12.32 8.45
C LEU A 127 5.88 11.10 8.82
N ARG A 128 6.00 10.56 10.03
CA ARG A 128 5.17 9.45 10.52
C ARG A 128 3.68 9.85 10.58
N TYR A 129 3.37 11.09 10.96
CA TYR A 129 1.99 11.58 10.93
C TYR A 129 1.44 11.63 9.50
N PHE A 130 2.23 12.10 8.54
CA PHE A 130 1.88 12.06 7.12
C PHE A 130 1.70 10.63 6.58
N ASP A 131 2.54 9.69 7.01
CA ASP A 131 2.44 8.27 6.63
C ASP A 131 1.11 7.64 7.06
N VAL A 132 0.63 7.99 8.26
CA VAL A 132 -0.62 7.47 8.84
C VAL A 132 -1.87 8.17 8.28
N SER A 133 -1.74 9.37 7.71
CA SER A 133 -2.88 10.05 7.07
C SER A 133 -3.29 9.33 5.79
N SER A 134 -4.46 8.71 5.76
CA SER A 134 -5.00 8.01 4.59
C SER A 134 -5.51 8.96 3.49
N GLN A 135 -5.68 10.24 3.80
CA GLN A 135 -6.21 11.26 2.88
C GLN A 135 -5.35 11.41 1.62
N TYR A 136 -4.03 11.22 1.74
CA TYR A 136 -3.06 11.42 0.67
C TYR A 136 -2.73 10.12 -0.11
N GLY A 137 -3.53 9.06 0.07
CA GLY A 137 -3.35 7.76 -0.61
C GLY A 137 -2.51 6.76 0.20
N PRO A 138 -2.08 5.63 -0.39
CA PRO A 138 -1.28 4.62 0.32
C PRO A 138 0.16 5.10 0.59
N CYS A 139 0.71 4.74 1.75
CA CYS A 139 2.09 5.07 2.18
C CYS A 139 3.13 3.97 1.89
N ILE A 140 2.68 2.75 1.60
CA ILE A 140 3.53 1.58 1.43
C ILE A 140 3.88 1.41 -0.06
N GLY A 141 5.12 1.03 -0.37
CA GLY A 141 5.56 0.77 -1.74
C GLY A 141 5.80 2.00 -2.62
N MET A 142 5.79 3.22 -2.04
CA MET A 142 6.14 4.44 -2.77
C MET A 142 6.93 5.41 -1.88
N GLN A 143 7.80 6.22 -2.50
CA GLN A 143 8.55 7.25 -1.78
C GLN A 143 7.62 8.37 -1.28
N ARG A 144 7.91 8.92 -0.10
CA ARG A 144 7.15 10.03 0.52
C ARG A 144 7.06 11.24 -0.41
N MET A 145 8.13 11.58 -1.13
CA MET A 145 8.16 12.64 -2.14
C MET A 145 7.11 12.42 -3.24
N LYS A 146 7.13 11.23 -3.88
CA LYS A 146 6.16 10.85 -4.92
C LYS A 146 4.72 10.85 -4.40
N ARG A 147 4.52 10.47 -3.14
CA ARG A 147 3.20 10.46 -2.50
C ARG A 147 2.68 11.88 -2.30
N TRP A 148 3.54 12.78 -1.84
CA TRP A 148 3.22 14.19 -1.65
C TRP A 148 2.88 14.86 -3.00
N GLU A 149 3.72 14.69 -4.03
CA GLU A 149 3.48 15.23 -5.38
C GLU A 149 2.20 14.68 -6.01
N ARG A 150 1.91 13.39 -5.82
CA ARG A 150 0.65 12.79 -6.26
C ARG A 150 -0.55 13.45 -5.57
N ALA A 151 -0.48 13.66 -4.26
CA ALA A 151 -1.56 14.29 -3.51
C ALA A 151 -1.79 15.74 -3.94
N GLU A 152 -0.71 16.50 -4.19
CA GLU A 152 -0.79 17.86 -4.74
C GLU A 152 -1.45 17.85 -6.13
N ARG A 153 -1.02 16.95 -7.01
CA ARG A 153 -1.59 16.79 -8.36
C ARG A 153 -3.07 16.39 -8.33
N LEU A 154 -3.51 15.69 -7.28
CA LEU A 154 -4.92 15.34 -7.06
C LEU A 154 -5.72 16.46 -6.38
N GLY A 155 -5.11 17.61 -6.07
CA GLY A 155 -5.79 18.73 -5.42
C GLY A 155 -6.12 18.48 -3.95
N LEU A 156 -5.44 17.54 -3.29
CA LEU A 156 -5.67 17.20 -1.88
C LEU A 156 -4.95 18.14 -0.91
N HIS A 157 -4.21 19.13 -1.43
CA HIS A 157 -3.49 20.15 -0.67
C HIS A 157 -2.68 19.59 0.51
N PRO A 158 -1.71 18.68 0.26
CA PRO A 158 -0.87 18.15 1.32
C PRO A 158 -0.05 19.27 2.00
N PRO A 159 0.22 19.16 3.31
CA PRO A 159 0.92 20.18 4.07
C PRO A 159 2.33 20.42 3.54
N ILE A 160 2.69 21.68 3.32
CA ILE A 160 3.95 22.09 2.71
C ILE A 160 5.14 21.86 3.65
N GLU A 161 4.89 21.85 4.95
CA GLU A 161 5.87 21.54 5.99
C GLU A 161 6.44 20.12 5.82
N VAL A 162 5.62 19.17 5.34
CA VAL A 162 6.10 17.80 5.07
C VAL A 162 7.11 17.80 3.93
N LEU A 163 6.84 18.53 2.85
CA LEU A 163 7.80 18.66 1.75
C LEU A 163 9.08 19.36 2.21
N ALA A 164 8.97 20.40 3.03
CA ALA A 164 10.12 21.10 3.58
C ALA A 164 10.99 20.18 4.45
N VAL A 165 10.38 19.34 5.29
CA VAL A 165 11.08 18.33 6.08
C VAL A 165 11.80 17.34 5.16
N LEU A 166 11.13 16.80 4.14
CA LEU A 166 11.75 15.87 3.19
C LEU A 166 12.97 16.47 2.48
N LEU A 167 12.88 17.71 2.03
CA LEU A 167 13.99 18.41 1.37
C LEU A 167 15.16 18.69 2.33
N LYS A 168 14.88 19.03 3.60
CA LYS A 168 15.91 19.30 4.61
C LYS A 168 16.63 18.02 5.04
N GLU A 169 15.87 16.97 5.33
CA GLU A 169 16.44 15.68 5.75
C GLU A 169 17.16 14.98 4.59
N GLY A 170 16.67 15.13 3.35
CA GLY A 170 17.40 14.69 2.16
C GLY A 170 18.77 15.35 2.01
N LYS A 171 18.89 16.66 2.31
CA LYS A 171 20.18 17.38 2.32
C LYS A 171 21.11 16.95 3.46
N LYS A 172 20.55 16.50 4.60
CA LYS A 172 21.32 16.00 5.75
C LYS A 172 21.83 14.57 5.54
N GLY A 173 21.32 13.84 4.55
CA GLY A 173 21.73 12.46 4.26
C GLY A 173 21.24 11.45 5.30
N THR A 174 20.20 11.79 6.03
CA THR A 174 19.59 10.92 7.05
C THR A 174 18.94 9.69 6.40
N VAL A 175 19.21 8.52 6.97
CA VAL A 175 18.86 7.22 6.40
C VAL A 175 17.34 7.00 6.42
N ASN A 176 16.79 6.33 5.40
CA ASN A 176 15.39 5.88 5.30
C ASN A 176 14.28 6.94 5.34
N ILE A 177 14.56 8.23 5.09
CA ILE A 177 13.50 9.27 5.02
C ILE A 177 12.62 9.19 3.78
N GLU A 178 13.09 8.56 2.72
CA GLU A 178 12.27 8.44 1.51
C GLU A 178 11.11 7.47 1.68
N ARG A 179 11.25 6.45 2.53
CA ARG A 179 10.25 5.39 2.73
C ARG A 179 9.47 5.61 4.02
N ALA A 180 8.21 5.16 4.03
CA ALA A 180 7.39 5.21 5.22
C ALA A 180 7.93 4.25 6.30
N HIS A 181 7.78 4.61 7.58
CA HIS A 181 8.22 3.73 8.67
C HIS A 181 7.44 2.40 8.69
N MET A 182 6.15 2.43 8.32
CA MET A 182 5.34 1.22 8.18
C MET A 182 5.85 0.31 7.06
N ASP A 183 6.39 0.87 5.97
CA ASP A 183 6.97 0.09 4.87
C ASP A 183 8.22 -0.66 5.34
N GLU A 184 9.08 0.00 6.11
CA GLU A 184 10.25 -0.63 6.73
C GLU A 184 9.89 -1.78 7.69
N LEU A 185 8.89 -1.59 8.54
CA LEU A 185 8.41 -2.63 9.46
C LEU A 185 7.86 -3.86 8.72
N MET A 186 7.08 -3.65 7.67
CA MET A 186 6.53 -4.76 6.88
C MET A 186 7.64 -5.51 6.13
N ASN A 187 8.61 -4.79 5.59
CA ASN A 187 9.73 -5.39 4.86
C ASN A 187 10.68 -6.15 5.80
N SER A 188 10.90 -5.69 7.04
CA SER A 188 11.73 -6.41 8.01
C SER A 188 11.09 -7.71 8.48
N THR A 189 9.76 -7.72 8.68
CA THR A 189 9.05 -8.97 9.03
C THR A 189 9.07 -10.02 7.92
N ALA A 190 9.13 -9.58 6.65
CA ALA A 190 9.16 -10.48 5.50
C ALA A 190 10.50 -11.20 5.33
N VAL A 191 11.61 -10.59 5.77
CA VAL A 191 12.96 -11.16 5.62
C VAL A 191 13.25 -12.24 6.67
N GLY A 192 12.44 -12.34 7.73
CA GLY A 192 12.67 -13.26 8.85
C GLY A 192 13.85 -12.79 9.70
N SER A 193 13.68 -12.81 11.02
CA SER A 193 14.78 -12.56 11.95
C SER A 193 15.87 -13.62 11.72
N ALA A 194 16.99 -13.22 11.10
CA ALA A 194 18.19 -14.03 11.06
C ALA A 194 18.88 -14.06 12.43
#